data_AF-A0A6J0PE01-F1
#
_entry.id   AF-A0A6J0PE01-F1
#
_cell.length_a   1.000
_cell.length_b   1.000
_cell.length_c   1.000
_cell.angle_alpha   90.00
_cell.angle_beta   90.00
_cell.angle_gamma   90.00
#
_symmetry.space_group_name_H-M   'P 1'
#
loop_
_entity.id
_entity.type
_entity.pdbx_description
1 polymer ?
#
loop_
_entity_poly.entity_id
_entity_poly.type
_entity_poly.pdbx_seq_one_letter_code
_entity_poly.pdbx_strand_id
1 'polypeptide(L)'
;MLLLSLIFASQTVWNFAKQVQKLEQMVERMVLQSLGVDKYWTSHTESLAHGVRLGEHGIPLDQETKIAMVSHVDPNMMTIICQHQVKGLEVQTKDGEWIDVEPLPNSFTVVIGEVFEAWTNGRLQPVHHRVRIHSNQKRHSALFGSQPKDGSMVRIPDR
;
A
#
# COMPACT_ATOMS: atom_id res chain seq x y z
N MET A 1 -29.10 -19.99 6.24
CA MET A 1 -28.33 -19.67 5.01
C MET A 1 -27.49 -18.39 5.09
N LEU A 2 -27.51 -17.61 6.19
CA LEU A 2 -26.63 -16.45 6.41
C LEU A 2 -25.24 -16.81 6.97
N LEU A 3 -25.14 -17.91 7.74
CA LEU A 3 -23.89 -18.32 8.39
C LEU A 3 -22.82 -18.79 7.39
N LEU A 4 -23.21 -19.54 6.35
CA LEU A 4 -22.28 -20.02 5.32
C LEU A 4 -21.68 -18.86 4.50
N SER A 5 -22.49 -17.85 4.19
CA SER A 5 -22.08 -16.68 3.42
C SER A 5 -21.05 -15.82 4.15
N LEU A 6 -21.17 -15.69 5.47
CA LEU A 6 -20.21 -14.96 6.31
C LEU A 6 -18.87 -15.69 6.44
N ILE A 7 -18.87 -17.03 6.51
CA ILE A 7 -17.65 -17.84 6.56
C ILE A 7 -16.86 -17.73 5.24
N PHE A 8 -17.55 -17.74 4.09
CA PHE A 8 -16.89 -17.61 2.80
C PHE A 8 -16.20 -16.24 2.63
N ALA A 9 -16.85 -15.17 3.09
CA ALA A 9 -16.29 -13.83 3.07
C ALA A 9 -15.04 -13.70 3.95
N SER A 10 -15.08 -14.20 5.19
CA SER A 10 -13.92 -14.14 6.09
C SER A 10 -12.75 -14.99 5.57
N GLN A 11 -13.01 -16.18 5.04
CA GLN A 11 -11.98 -17.02 4.45
C GLN A 11 -11.32 -16.36 3.22
N THR A 12 -12.10 -15.65 2.41
CA THR A 12 -11.59 -14.92 1.24
C THR A 12 -10.65 -13.80 1.68
N VAL A 13 -11.05 -12.98 2.66
CA VAL A 13 -10.22 -11.89 3.19
C VAL A 13 -8.94 -12.45 3.83
N TRP A 14 -9.05 -13.53 4.60
CA TRP A 14 -7.90 -14.19 5.22
C TRP A 14 -6.92 -14.74 4.18
N ASN A 15 -7.41 -15.41 3.14
CA ASN A 15 -6.58 -15.94 2.06
C ASN A 15 -5.89 -14.81 1.30
N PHE A 16 -6.61 -13.72 1.00
CA PHE A 16 -6.04 -12.51 0.41
C PHE A 16 -4.89 -11.97 1.28
N ALA A 17 -5.15 -11.69 2.56
CA ALA A 17 -4.16 -11.16 3.48
C ALA A 17 -2.91 -12.03 3.55
N LYS A 18 -3.07 -13.35 3.66
CA LYS A 18 -1.95 -14.31 3.72
C LYS A 18 -1.09 -14.32 2.46
N GLN A 19 -1.70 -14.21 1.28
CA GLN A 19 -0.94 -14.19 0.03
C GLN A 19 -0.24 -12.85 -0.19
N VAL A 20 -0.93 -11.75 0.12
CA VAL A 20 -0.35 -10.41 -0.04
C VAL A 20 0.76 -10.15 0.98
N GLN A 21 0.67 -10.67 2.20
CA GLN A 21 1.77 -10.61 3.17
C GLN A 21 3.04 -11.32 2.66
N LYS A 22 2.90 -12.46 1.98
CA LYS A 22 4.06 -13.14 1.37
C LYS A 22 4.66 -12.32 0.24
N LEU A 23 3.83 -11.65 -0.56
CA LEU A 23 4.28 -10.75 -1.62
C LEU A 23 5.04 -9.55 -1.01
N GLU A 24 4.49 -8.90 0.01
CA GLU A 24 5.15 -7.82 0.76
C GLU A 24 6.52 -8.28 1.27
N GLN A 25 6.56 -9.41 1.98
CA GLN A 25 7.80 -9.96 2.50
C GLN A 25 8.86 -10.20 1.41
N MET A 26 8.44 -10.71 0.25
CA MET A 26 9.33 -10.89 -0.89
C MET A 26 9.88 -9.54 -1.39
N VAL A 27 9.02 -8.53 -1.56
CA VAL A 27 9.42 -7.21 -2.04
C VAL A 27 10.32 -6.51 -1.04
N GLU A 28 9.97 -6.49 0.25
CA GLU A 28 10.80 -5.92 1.30
C GLU A 28 12.16 -6.60 1.37
N ARG A 29 12.23 -7.93 1.28
CA ARG A 29 13.52 -8.64 1.30
C ARG A 29 14.39 -8.27 0.09
N MET A 30 13.81 -8.16 -1.10
CA MET A 30 14.53 -7.70 -2.29
C MET A 30 15.08 -6.28 -2.12
N VAL A 31 14.31 -5.40 -1.49
CA VAL A 31 14.73 -4.02 -1.16
C VAL A 31 15.87 -4.04 -0.13
N LEU A 32 15.76 -4.80 0.95
CA LEU A 32 16.81 -4.90 1.96
C LEU A 32 18.11 -5.46 1.36
N GLN A 33 18.02 -6.46 0.47
CA GLN A 33 19.16 -7.01 -0.26
C GLN A 33 19.80 -5.99 -1.20
N SER A 34 19.02 -5.23 -1.96
CA SER A 34 19.56 -4.20 -2.87
C SER A 34 20.25 -3.06 -2.11
N LEU A 35 19.84 -2.82 -0.86
CA LEU A 35 20.43 -1.84 0.05
C LEU A 35 21.60 -2.39 0.90
N GLY A 36 21.93 -3.68 0.78
CA GLY A 36 23.01 -4.34 1.53
C GLY A 36 22.75 -4.49 3.04
N VAL A 37 21.48 -4.52 3.46
CA VAL A 37 21.06 -4.55 4.87
C VAL A 37 20.15 -5.75 5.18
N ASP A 38 20.22 -6.81 4.39
CA ASP A 38 19.42 -8.03 4.56
C ASP A 38 19.70 -8.78 5.87
N LYS A 39 20.84 -8.51 6.52
CA LYS A 39 21.13 -8.96 7.89
C LYS A 39 20.05 -8.56 8.91
N TYR A 40 19.25 -7.51 8.64
CA TYR A 40 18.16 -7.05 9.50
C TYR A 40 16.79 -7.69 9.17
N TRP A 41 16.71 -8.58 8.18
CA TRP A 41 15.44 -9.16 7.70
C TRP A 41 14.54 -9.69 8.82
N THR A 42 15.09 -10.52 9.70
CA THR A 42 14.32 -11.11 10.81
C THR A 42 13.80 -10.03 11.77
N SER A 43 14.69 -9.14 12.25
CA SER A 43 14.28 -8.06 13.16
C SER A 43 13.29 -7.07 12.52
N HIS A 44 13.44 -6.80 11.22
CA HIS A 44 12.52 -5.94 10.46
C HIS A 44 11.13 -6.56 10.47
N THR A 45 10.99 -7.78 9.95
CA THR A 45 9.68 -8.45 9.86
C THR A 45 9.02 -8.70 11.20
N GLU A 46 9.78 -9.06 12.24
CA GLU A 46 9.24 -9.27 13.58
C GLU A 46 8.75 -7.98 14.24
N SER A 47 9.20 -6.81 13.77
CA SER A 47 8.78 -5.51 14.28
C SER A 47 7.46 -4.99 13.68
N LEU A 48 6.91 -5.66 12.66
CA LEU A 48 5.77 -5.17 11.90
C LEU A 48 4.43 -5.73 12.39
N ALA A 49 3.41 -4.87 12.35
CA ALA A 49 2.00 -5.21 12.36
C ALA A 49 1.42 -4.97 10.96
N HIS A 50 0.39 -5.72 10.59
CA HIS A 50 -0.25 -5.63 9.28
C HIS A 50 -1.75 -5.38 9.39
N GLY A 51 -2.31 -4.72 8.37
CA GLY A 51 -3.74 -4.48 8.27
C GLY A 51 -4.24 -4.58 6.84
N VAL A 52 -5.50 -5.01 6.68
CA VAL A 52 -6.24 -4.92 5.42
C VAL A 52 -7.26 -3.81 5.52
N ARG A 53 -7.27 -2.91 4.53
CA ARG A 53 -8.28 -1.86 4.38
C ARG A 53 -8.99 -2.03 3.05
N LEU A 54 -10.32 -2.04 3.07
CA LEU A 54 -11.13 -1.93 1.86
C LEU A 54 -11.48 -0.46 1.61
N GLY A 55 -11.27 0.01 0.39
CA GLY A 55 -11.57 1.36 -0.04
C GLY A 55 -12.68 1.39 -1.10
N GLU A 56 -13.59 2.34 -0.97
CA GLU A 56 -14.61 2.68 -1.98
C GLU A 56 -14.55 4.19 -2.23
N HIS A 57 -14.43 4.58 -3.50
CA HIS A 57 -14.44 5.97 -3.94
C HIS A 57 -15.41 6.10 -5.12
N GLY A 58 -16.63 6.61 -4.86
CA GLY A 58 -17.66 6.80 -5.88
C GLY A 58 -18.11 8.25 -6.08
N ILE A 59 -17.78 9.13 -5.15
CA ILE A 59 -18.15 10.55 -5.19
C ILE A 59 -16.88 11.36 -4.92
N PRO A 60 -16.50 12.28 -5.82
CA PRO A 60 -15.40 13.20 -5.56
C PRO A 60 -15.67 14.07 -4.32
N LEU A 61 -14.63 14.31 -3.52
CA LEU A 61 -14.60 15.34 -2.49
C LEU A 61 -14.74 16.73 -3.11
N ASP A 62 -14.19 16.90 -4.30
CA ASP A 62 -14.24 18.12 -5.09
C ASP A 62 -14.76 17.82 -6.50
N GLN A 63 -15.85 18.49 -6.88
CA GLN A 63 -16.56 18.22 -8.13
C GLN A 63 -15.87 18.80 -9.37
N GLU A 64 -15.03 19.82 -9.21
CA GLU A 64 -14.33 20.48 -10.32
C GLU A 64 -13.08 19.69 -10.70
N THR A 65 -12.25 19.41 -9.70
CA THR A 65 -11.00 18.66 -9.83
C THR A 65 -11.20 17.15 -9.91
N LYS A 66 -12.38 16.64 -9.53
CA LYS A 66 -12.72 15.22 -9.44
C LYS A 66 -11.87 14.41 -8.45
N ILE A 67 -11.23 15.08 -7.49
CA ILE A 67 -10.44 14.41 -6.45
C ILE A 67 -11.37 13.72 -5.43
N ALA A 68 -11.16 12.44 -5.19
CA ALA A 68 -11.85 11.62 -4.19
C ALA A 68 -10.97 11.20 -3.01
N MET A 69 -9.65 11.30 -3.15
CA MET A 69 -8.68 11.20 -2.05
C MET A 69 -7.57 12.21 -2.33
N VAL A 70 -7.33 13.12 -1.39
CA VAL A 70 -6.31 14.16 -1.53
C VAL A 70 -4.90 13.58 -1.63
N SER A 71 -3.96 14.35 -2.19
CA SER A 71 -2.56 13.94 -2.26
C SER A 71 -1.99 13.71 -0.87
N HIS A 72 -1.32 12.58 -0.69
CA HIS A 72 -0.57 12.23 0.53
C HIS A 72 0.52 11.21 0.21
N VAL A 73 1.38 10.98 1.20
CA VAL A 73 2.25 9.82 1.32
C VAL A 73 1.73 8.93 2.43
N ASP A 74 2.00 7.63 2.37
CA ASP A 74 1.55 6.71 3.42
C ASP A 74 2.46 6.83 4.65
N PRO A 75 1.90 6.95 5.87
CA PRO A 75 2.69 7.11 7.10
C PRO A 75 3.23 5.77 7.64
N ASN A 76 3.37 4.76 6.79
CA ASN A 76 3.61 3.37 7.16
C ASN A 76 4.95 2.85 6.57
N MET A 77 5.20 1.54 6.60
CA MET A 77 6.38 0.96 5.95
C MET A 77 6.14 0.77 4.45
N MET A 78 5.14 -0.03 4.11
CA MET A 78 4.79 -0.35 2.74
C MET A 78 3.29 -0.58 2.62
N THR A 79 2.72 -0.20 1.48
CA THR A 79 1.34 -0.51 1.10
C THR A 79 1.32 -1.28 -0.21
N ILE A 80 0.62 -2.41 -0.25
CA ILE A 80 0.25 -3.13 -1.47
C ILE A 80 -1.22 -2.83 -1.79
N ILE A 81 -1.45 -2.26 -2.97
CA ILE A 81 -2.77 -1.84 -3.46
C ILE A 81 -3.23 -2.80 -4.55
N CYS A 82 -4.37 -3.45 -4.33
CA CYS A 82 -5.13 -4.20 -5.31
C CYS A 82 -6.27 -3.31 -5.85
N GLN A 83 -6.22 -2.97 -7.12
CA GLN A 83 -7.22 -2.11 -7.76
C GLN A 83 -8.29 -2.93 -8.48
N HIS A 84 -9.58 -2.60 -8.28
CA HIS A 84 -10.67 -3.29 -8.97
C HIS A 84 -11.16 -2.51 -10.20
N GLN A 85 -10.52 -2.77 -11.35
CA GLN A 85 -10.91 -2.41 -12.73
C GLN A 85 -11.14 -0.92 -13.08
N VAL A 86 -11.60 -0.09 -12.15
CA VAL A 86 -11.87 1.33 -12.34
C VAL A 86 -10.61 2.13 -12.02
N LYS A 87 -10.19 2.96 -12.98
CA LYS A 87 -9.03 3.85 -12.84
C LYS A 87 -9.24 4.89 -11.73
N GLY A 88 -8.14 5.47 -11.29
CA GLY A 88 -8.18 6.69 -10.50
C GLY A 88 -7.05 6.87 -9.52
N LEU A 89 -6.23 5.86 -9.27
CA LEU A 89 -4.98 6.06 -8.53
C LEU A 89 -4.02 6.85 -9.41
N GLU A 90 -3.60 8.02 -8.95
CA GLU A 90 -2.56 8.81 -9.58
C GLU A 90 -1.36 8.90 -8.63
N VAL A 91 -0.14 8.82 -9.17
CA VAL A 91 1.11 9.06 -8.44
C VAL A 91 1.84 10.25 -9.03
N GLN A 92 2.54 11.01 -8.19
CA GLN A 92 3.30 12.17 -8.63
C GLN A 92 4.74 11.77 -8.95
N THR A 93 5.23 12.19 -10.12
CA THR A 93 6.64 12.04 -10.50
C THR A 93 7.49 13.06 -9.75
N LYS A 94 8.83 12.88 -9.81
CA LYS A 94 9.78 13.82 -9.20
C LYS A 94 9.70 15.23 -9.79
N ASP A 95 9.26 15.34 -11.05
CA ASP A 95 9.09 16.62 -11.75
C ASP A 95 7.73 17.27 -11.45
N GLY A 96 6.92 16.66 -10.58
CA GLY A 96 5.63 17.20 -10.14
C GLY A 96 4.44 16.80 -11.02
N GLU A 97 4.67 16.04 -12.09
CA GLU A 97 3.61 15.55 -12.98
C GLU A 97 2.81 14.43 -12.33
N TRP A 98 1.52 14.36 -12.61
CA TRP A 98 0.65 13.28 -12.14
C TRP A 98 0.48 12.24 -13.24
N ILE A 99 0.75 10.98 -12.91
CA ILE A 99 0.57 9.84 -13.81
C ILE A 99 -0.47 8.88 -13.26
N ASP A 100 -1.33 8.38 -14.15
CA ASP A 100 -2.30 7.34 -13.82
C ASP A 100 -1.62 5.99 -13.60
N VAL A 101 -2.04 5.30 -12.54
CA VAL A 101 -1.67 3.90 -12.29
C VAL A 101 -2.79 3.00 -12.80
N GLU A 102 -2.62 2.49 -14.01
CA GLU A 102 -3.60 1.62 -14.66
C GLU A 102 -3.91 0.36 -13.83
N PRO A 103 -5.20 0.03 -13.61
CA PRO A 103 -5.60 -1.19 -12.92
C PRO A 103 -5.44 -2.39 -13.86
N LEU A 104 -4.22 -2.94 -13.94
CA LEU A 104 -3.94 -4.10 -14.77
C LEU A 104 -4.48 -5.39 -14.13
N PRO A 105 -5.03 -6.33 -14.93
CA PRO A 105 -5.40 -7.65 -14.42
C PRO A 105 -4.21 -8.36 -13.76
N ASN A 106 -4.46 -9.04 -12.64
CA ASN A 106 -3.45 -9.81 -11.91
C ASN A 106 -2.23 -8.99 -11.46
N SER A 107 -2.41 -7.70 -11.20
CA SER A 107 -1.35 -6.80 -10.76
C SER A 107 -1.60 -6.23 -9.37
N PHE A 108 -0.52 -5.80 -8.73
CA PHE A 108 -0.55 -5.02 -7.52
C PHE A 108 0.33 -3.79 -7.70
N THR A 109 -0.08 -2.67 -7.10
CA THR A 109 0.77 -1.48 -6.98
C THR A 109 1.40 -1.49 -5.59
N VAL A 110 2.72 -1.27 -5.52
CA VAL A 110 3.45 -1.16 -4.26
C VAL A 110 3.84 0.29 -4.04
N VAL A 111 3.53 0.82 -2.86
CA VAL A 111 3.90 2.17 -2.44
C VAL A 111 4.75 2.07 -1.18
N ILE A 112 5.84 2.84 -1.13
CA ILE A 112 6.68 2.97 0.06
C ILE A 112 6.12 4.07 0.94
N GLY A 113 6.10 3.85 2.25
CA GLY A 113 5.67 4.85 3.23
C GLY A 113 6.84 5.56 3.93
N GLU A 114 6.51 6.65 4.63
CA GLU A 114 7.45 7.54 5.31
C GLU A 114 8.29 6.81 6.37
N VAL A 115 7.73 5.79 7.02
CA VAL A 115 8.49 5.04 8.04
C VAL A 115 9.61 4.22 7.40
N PHE A 116 9.39 3.68 6.20
CA PHE A 116 10.43 2.91 5.53
C PHE A 116 11.50 3.81 4.91
N GLU A 117 11.14 5.03 4.51
CA GLU A 117 12.13 6.08 4.22
C GLU A 117 13.01 6.36 5.44
N ALA A 118 12.41 6.62 6.60
CA ALA A 118 13.15 6.87 7.84
C ALA A 118 14.04 5.68 8.22
N TRP A 119 13.49 4.45 8.17
CA TRP A 119 14.23 3.23 8.44
C TRP A 119 15.40 3.06 7.47
N THR A 120 15.21 3.33 6.17
CA THR A 120 16.29 3.21 5.18
C THR A 120 17.26 4.39 5.17
N ASN A 121 17.11 5.37 6.08
CA ASN A 121 17.88 6.61 6.12
C ASN A 121 17.79 7.40 4.81
N GLY A 122 16.58 7.59 4.30
CA GLY A 122 16.29 8.39 3.10
C GLY A 122 16.64 7.71 1.77
N ARG A 123 17.06 6.44 1.78
CA ARG A 123 17.45 5.72 0.55
C ARG A 123 16.25 5.33 -0.32
N LEU A 124 15.08 5.17 0.30
CA LEU A 124 13.80 5.06 -0.39
C LEU A 124 13.02 6.36 -0.19
N GLN A 125 12.35 6.82 -1.24
CA GLN A 125 11.53 8.02 -1.20
C GLN A 125 10.07 7.64 -1.46
N PRO A 126 9.14 7.94 -0.53
CA PRO A 126 7.72 7.72 -0.75
C PRO A 126 7.24 8.65 -1.86
N VAL A 127 6.22 8.21 -2.59
CA VAL A 127 5.63 9.01 -3.67
C VAL A 127 4.30 9.56 -3.23
N HIS A 128 4.08 10.84 -3.51
CA HIS A 128 2.75 11.43 -3.36
C HIS A 128 1.78 10.68 -4.28
N HIS A 129 0.64 10.30 -3.73
CA HIS A 129 -0.41 9.64 -4.49
C HIS A 129 -1.78 10.18 -4.08
N ARG A 130 -2.75 10.08 -4.98
CA ARG A 130 -4.11 10.57 -4.78
C ARG A 130 -5.12 9.70 -5.52
N VAL A 131 -6.41 9.91 -5.30
CA VAL A 131 -7.46 9.29 -6.10
C VAL A 131 -8.27 10.36 -6.82
N ARG A 132 -8.36 10.27 -8.14
CA ARG A 132 -9.20 11.08 -9.02
C ARG A 132 -10.20 10.20 -9.75
N ILE A 133 -11.47 10.58 -9.74
CA ILE A 133 -12.55 9.76 -10.30
C ILE A 133 -13.00 10.36 -11.64
N HIS A 134 -12.66 9.66 -12.73
CA HIS A 134 -12.95 10.11 -14.10
C HIS A 134 -14.32 9.67 -14.62
N SER A 135 -14.96 8.71 -13.95
CA SER A 135 -16.23 8.12 -14.38
C SER A 135 -17.24 8.14 -13.24
N ASN A 136 -18.52 7.97 -13.56
CA ASN A 136 -19.57 7.83 -12.55
C ASN A 136 -19.60 6.43 -11.90
N GLN A 137 -18.60 5.58 -12.17
CA GLN A 137 -18.49 4.26 -11.57
C GLN A 137 -17.75 4.33 -10.22
N LYS A 138 -18.21 3.54 -9.26
CA LYS A 138 -17.53 3.38 -7.97
C LYS A 138 -16.20 2.66 -8.17
N ARG A 139 -15.12 3.27 -7.69
CA ARG A 139 -13.81 2.64 -7.62
C ARG A 139 -13.68 1.87 -6.31
N HIS A 140 -13.30 0.59 -6.39
CA HIS A 140 -12.99 -0.23 -5.23
C HIS A 140 -11.52 -0.63 -5.21
N SER A 141 -10.94 -0.75 -4.01
CA SER A 141 -9.59 -1.24 -3.82
C SER A 141 -9.44 -2.00 -2.50
N ALA A 142 -8.51 -2.93 -2.44
CA ALA A 142 -8.05 -3.55 -1.20
C ALA A 142 -6.58 -3.16 -0.98
N LEU A 143 -6.27 -2.65 0.20
CA LEU A 143 -4.94 -2.23 0.61
C LEU A 143 -4.46 -3.17 1.71
N PHE A 144 -3.23 -3.65 1.59
CA PHE A 144 -2.52 -4.37 2.64
C PHE A 144 -1.32 -3.52 3.04
N GLY A 145 -1.25 -3.11 4.30
CA GLY A 145 -0.17 -2.24 4.78
C GLY A 145 0.57 -2.83 5.98
N SER A 146 1.87 -2.58 6.05
CA SER A 146 2.71 -2.83 7.23
C SER A 146 3.06 -1.54 7.95
N GLN A 147 3.09 -1.62 9.27
CA GLN A 147 3.51 -0.53 10.15
C GLN A 147 4.30 -1.10 11.34
N PRO A 148 5.16 -0.32 12.00
CA PRO A 148 5.78 -0.75 13.26
C PRO A 148 4.70 -1.14 14.29
N LYS A 149 4.95 -2.18 15.08
CA LYS A 149 4.11 -2.51 16.23
C LYS A 149 4.14 -1.36 17.24
N ASP A 150 3.03 -1.15 17.94
CA ASP A 150 2.93 -0.14 19.00
C ASP A 150 4.09 -0.28 20.01
N GLY A 151 4.71 0.85 20.35
CA GLY A 151 5.88 0.91 21.24
C GLY A 151 7.21 0.52 20.59
N SER A 152 7.22 0.13 19.31
CA SER A 152 8.48 -0.14 18.59
C SER A 152 9.20 1.16 18.24
N MET A 153 10.52 1.13 18.34
CA MET A 153 11.38 2.23 17.92
C MET A 153 11.95 1.94 16.53
N VAL A 154 11.69 2.83 15.58
CA VAL A 154 12.28 2.77 14.23
C VAL A 154 13.73 3.23 14.33
N ARG A 155 14.66 2.39 13.87
CA ARG A 155 16.10 2.67 13.87
C ARG A 155 16.67 2.46 12.49
N ILE A 156 17.62 3.32 12.14
CA ILE A 156 18.40 3.19 10.91
C ILE A 156 19.30 1.95 11.04
N PRO A 157 19.34 1.05 10.03
CA PRO A 157 20.27 -0.06 10.00
C PRO A 157 21.69 0.44 9.71
N ASP A 158 22.67 -0.10 10.43
CA ASP A 158 24.09 0.14 10.15
C ASP A 158 24.48 -0.56 8.84
N ARG A 159 25.35 0.07 8.05
CA ARG A 159 25.92 -0.55 6.85
C ARG A 159 26.75 -1.78 7.23
#